data_AF-A0A378VZ82-F1
#
_entry.id   AF-A0A378VZ82-F1
#
_cell.length_a   1.000
_cell.length_b   1.000
_cell.length_c   1.000
_cell.angle_alpha   90.00
_cell.angle_beta   90.00
_cell.angle_gamma   90.00
#
_symmetry.space_group_name_H-M   'P 1'
#
loop_
_entity.id
_entity.type
_entity.pdbx_description
1 polymer ?
#
loop_
_entity_poly.entity_id
_entity_poly.type
_entity_poly.pdbx_seq_one_letter_code
_entity_poly.pdbx_strand_id
1 'polypeptide(L)'
;MKAKRFKINAISLSIFLAYALTPYSEAALVRDDVDYQIFRDFAETKANFCRCNRFISENKQGQNIGNALSNVPMIDLALQMSTNA
;
A
#
# COMPACT_ATOMS: atom_id res chain seq x y z
N MET A 1 1.74 46.13 23.74
CA MET A 1 1.14 44.78 23.58
C MET A 1 2.15 43.72 24.03
N LYS A 2 1.81 42.84 24.99
CA LYS A 2 2.73 41.76 25.41
C LYS A 2 2.65 40.61 24.39
N ALA A 3 3.77 40.24 23.78
CA ALA A 3 3.84 39.07 22.90
C ALA A 3 3.59 37.80 23.72
N LYS A 4 2.53 37.06 23.36
CA LYS A 4 2.22 35.78 23.98
C LYS A 4 3.24 34.75 23.50
N ARG A 5 4.23 34.43 24.33
CA ARG A 5 5.23 33.42 23.99
C ARG A 5 4.60 32.04 24.13
N PHE A 6 4.54 31.30 23.03
CA PHE A 6 4.05 29.92 23.02
C PHE A 6 5.10 29.04 23.69
N LYS A 7 4.74 28.35 24.78
CA LYS A 7 5.62 27.38 25.45
C LYS A 7 5.45 26.03 24.78
N ILE A 8 6.44 25.61 24.00
CA ILE A 8 6.47 24.27 23.39
C ILE A 8 6.93 23.29 24.44
N ASN A 9 6.09 22.30 24.78
CA ASN A 9 6.46 21.23 25.70
C ASN A 9 7.09 20.07 24.93
N ALA A 10 7.94 19.28 25.60
CA ALA A 10 8.66 18.14 24.98
C ALA A 10 7.71 17.14 24.30
N ILE A 11 6.51 16.93 24.87
CA ILE A 11 5.47 16.04 24.31
C ILE A 11 4.93 16.57 22.97
N SER A 12 4.68 17.88 22.86
CA SER A 12 4.24 18.47 21.59
C SER A 12 5.32 18.39 20.51
N LEU A 13 6.59 18.52 20.91
CA LEU A 13 7.71 18.42 19.98
C LEU A 13 7.92 16.98 19.49
N SER A 14 7.76 15.98 20.36
CA SER A 14 7.91 14.57 20.00
C SER A 14 6.82 14.09 19.04
N ILE A 15 5.56 14.52 19.24
CA ILE A 15 4.45 14.20 18.32
C ILE A 15 4.71 14.82 16.95
N PHE A 16 5.13 16.09 16.89
CA PHE A 16 5.43 16.76 15.63
C PHE A 16 6.61 16.10 14.91
N LEU A 17 7.65 15.72 15.64
CA LEU A 17 8.81 15.03 15.09
C LEU A 17 8.44 13.63 14.57
N ALA A 18 7.60 12.89 15.29
CA ALA A 18 7.10 11.60 14.82
C ALA A 18 6.30 11.73 13.52
N TYR A 19 5.43 12.73 13.42
CA TYR A 19 4.66 13.00 12.20
C TYR A 19 5.52 13.50 11.03
N ALA A 20 6.53 14.33 11.31
CA ALA A 20 7.44 14.82 10.27
C ALA A 20 8.37 13.73 9.73
N LEU A 21 8.68 12.73 10.56
CA LEU A 21 9.56 11.61 10.21
C LEU A 21 8.80 10.36 9.76
N THR A 22 7.47 10.32 9.88
CA THR A 22 6.71 9.21 9.28
C THR A 22 6.89 9.25 7.76
N PRO A 23 7.49 8.23 7.14
CA PRO A 23 7.60 8.18 5.70
C PRO A 23 6.20 8.20 5.11
N TYR A 24 5.96 9.13 4.17
CA TYR A 24 4.76 9.12 3.36
C TYR A 24 4.82 7.86 2.50
N SER A 25 4.04 6.84 2.86
CA SER A 25 3.83 5.70 1.97
C SER A 25 2.97 6.19 0.82
N GLU A 26 3.60 6.52 -0.30
CA GLU A 26 2.91 6.81 -1.56
C GLU A 26 2.19 5.52 -2.00
N ALA A 27 0.89 5.43 -1.73
CA ALA A 27 0.06 4.37 -2.27
C ALA A 27 -0.31 4.72 -3.71
N ALA A 28 -0.17 3.78 -4.65
CA ALA A 28 -0.74 3.95 -5.96
C ALA A 28 -2.27 4.12 -5.85
N LEU A 29 -2.84 4.99 -6.68
CA LEU A 29 -4.30 5.10 -6.81
C LEU A 29 -4.85 3.80 -7.40
N VAL A 30 -5.67 3.11 -6.62
CA VAL A 30 -6.35 1.87 -7.03
C VAL A 30 -7.86 2.03 -6.87
N ARG A 31 -8.62 1.20 -7.58
CA ARG A 31 -10.09 1.22 -7.50
C ARG A 31 -10.56 0.78 -6.11
N ASP A 32 -11.57 1.44 -5.58
CA ASP A 32 -12.06 1.29 -4.21
C ASP A 32 -13.08 0.15 -4.02
N ASP A 33 -13.66 -0.35 -5.11
CA ASP A 33 -14.58 -1.48 -5.14
C ASP A 33 -13.89 -2.85 -5.01
N VAL A 34 -12.55 -2.91 -5.02
CA VAL A 34 -11.73 -4.12 -4.82
C VAL A 34 -11.07 -4.07 -3.44
N ASP A 35 -10.90 -5.22 -2.77
CA ASP A 35 -10.15 -5.26 -1.52
C ASP A 35 -8.70 -4.84 -1.75
N TYR A 36 -8.23 -3.84 -1.00
CA TYR A 36 -6.87 -3.32 -1.11
C TYR A 36 -5.81 -4.42 -0.89
N GLN A 37 -6.12 -5.45 -0.10
CA GLN A 37 -5.23 -6.58 0.15
C GLN A 37 -4.86 -7.33 -1.12
N ILE A 38 -5.75 -7.36 -2.13
CA ILE A 38 -5.46 -8.00 -3.42
C ILE A 38 -4.27 -7.32 -4.11
N PHE A 39 -4.18 -5.99 -4.06
CA PHE A 39 -3.07 -5.25 -4.66
C PHE A 39 -1.76 -5.44 -3.88
N ARG A 40 -1.83 -5.53 -2.54
CA ARG A 40 -0.65 -5.84 -1.72
C ARG A 40 -0.14 -7.24 -1.99
N ASP A 41 -1.01 -8.23 -1.99
CA ASP A 41 -0.63 -9.63 -2.16
C ASP A 41 -0.10 -9.90 -3.57
N PHE A 42 -0.62 -9.17 -4.58
CA PHE A 42 -0.08 -9.16 -5.92
C PHE A 42 1.35 -8.60 -5.95
N ALA A 43 1.61 -7.45 -5.30
CA ALA A 43 2.94 -6.84 -5.25
C ALA A 43 3.96 -7.67 -4.47
N GLU A 44 3.52 -8.29 -3.38
CA GLU A 44 4.35 -9.15 -2.51
C GLU A 44 4.57 -10.55 -3.10
N THR A 45 3.95 -10.87 -4.25
CA THR A 45 4.04 -12.18 -4.90
C THR A 45 3.70 -13.32 -3.93
N LYS A 46 2.60 -13.18 -3.15
CA LYS A 46 2.22 -14.22 -2.17
C LYS A 46 1.82 -15.53 -2.85
N ALA A 47 1.86 -16.64 -2.11
CA ALA A 47 1.72 -18.02 -2.61
C ALA A 47 0.49 -18.30 -3.49
N ASN A 48 -0.63 -17.57 -3.31
CA ASN A 48 -1.84 -17.68 -4.13
C ASN A 48 -1.66 -17.09 -5.54
N PHE A 49 -0.67 -16.21 -5.71
CA PHE A 49 -0.37 -15.50 -6.94
C PHE A 49 0.75 -16.18 -7.74
N CYS A 50 1.69 -16.90 -7.11
CA CYS A 50 2.79 -17.60 -7.79
C CYS A 50 2.36 -18.75 -8.71
N ARG A 51 1.15 -19.30 -8.55
CA ARG A 51 0.71 -20.53 -9.26
C ARG A 51 -0.57 -20.38 -10.08
N CYS A 52 -1.26 -19.25 -9.98
CA CYS A 52 -2.54 -19.05 -10.67
C CYS A 52 -2.35 -18.22 -11.93
N ASN A 53 -2.22 -18.90 -13.06
CA ASN A 53 -2.36 -18.39 -14.43
C ASN A 53 -3.77 -17.85 -14.77
N ARG A 54 -4.66 -17.75 -13.76
CA ARG A 54 -6.01 -17.18 -13.86
C ARG A 54 -6.45 -16.65 -12.49
N PHE A 55 -6.06 -15.43 -12.15
CA PHE A 55 -6.63 -14.72 -11.00
C PHE A 55 -7.96 -14.11 -11.44
N ILE A 56 -9.07 -14.65 -10.96
CA ILE A 56 -10.39 -14.03 -11.11
C ILE A 56 -10.44 -12.87 -10.11
N SER A 57 -10.55 -11.64 -10.62
CA SER A 57 -10.78 -10.49 -9.77
C SER A 57 -12.27 -10.45 -9.44
N GLU A 58 -12.59 -10.40 -8.15
CA GLU A 58 -13.93 -10.13 -7.65
C GLU A 58 -13.92 -8.76 -6.97
N ASN A 59 -15.00 -8.00 -7.13
CA ASN A 59 -15.19 -6.80 -6.32
C ASN A 59 -15.69 -7.17 -4.92
N LYS A 60 -15.78 -6.19 -4.01
CA LYS A 60 -16.27 -6.34 -2.64
C LYS A 60 -17.71 -6.87 -2.53
N GLN A 61 -18.46 -6.86 -3.64
CA GLN A 61 -19.81 -7.40 -3.73
C GLN A 61 -19.84 -8.83 -4.28
N GLY A 62 -18.68 -9.46 -4.50
CA GLY A 62 -18.55 -10.81 -5.07
C GLY A 62 -18.82 -10.87 -6.58
N GLN A 63 -18.86 -9.73 -7.28
CA GLN A 63 -19.04 -9.71 -8.72
C GLN A 63 -17.69 -9.94 -9.41
N ASN A 64 -17.67 -10.89 -10.35
CA ASN A 64 -16.52 -11.12 -11.22
C ASN A 64 -16.28 -9.89 -12.12
N ILE A 65 -15.09 -9.32 -12.02
CA ILE A 65 -14.64 -8.12 -12.74
C ILE A 65 -13.52 -8.44 -13.75
N GLY A 66 -13.31 -9.73 -14.06
CA GLY A 66 -12.38 -10.22 -15.07
C GLY A 66 -11.22 -11.03 -14.49
N ASN A 67 -10.16 -11.16 -15.29
CA ASN A 67 -8.91 -11.78 -14.84
C ASN A 67 -7.83 -10.71 -14.69
N ALA A 68 -7.04 -10.74 -13.60
CA ALA A 68 -5.90 -9.81 -13.46
C ALA A 68 -4.79 -10.09 -14.48
N LEU A 69 -4.60 -11.36 -14.86
CA LEU A 69 -3.66 -11.80 -15.89
C LEU A 69 -4.36 -12.78 -16.84
N SER A 70 -4.19 -12.58 -18.14
CA SER A 70 -4.78 -13.43 -19.18
C SER A 70 -3.72 -14.29 -19.85
N ASN A 71 -3.69 -15.59 -19.54
CA ASN A 71 -2.82 -16.60 -20.14
C ASN A 71 -1.31 -16.29 -20.06
N VAL A 72 -0.90 -15.48 -19.08
CA VAL A 72 0.51 -15.18 -18.80
C VAL A 72 0.85 -15.60 -17.37
N PRO A 73 2.08 -16.09 -17.12
CA PRO A 73 2.51 -16.40 -15.77
C PRO A 73 2.62 -15.12 -14.92
N MET A 74 2.42 -15.28 -13.62
CA MET A 74 2.70 -14.24 -12.63
C MET A 74 4.18 -13.85 -12.71
N ILE A 75 4.46 -12.54 -12.73
CA ILE A 75 5.82 -12.00 -12.66
C ILE A 75 6.34 -12.15 -11.23
N ASP A 76 7.58 -12.58 -11.06
CA ASP A 76 8.25 -12.61 -9.75
C ASP A 76 8.80 -11.21 -9.43
N LEU A 77 8.13 -10.48 -8.53
CA LEU A 77 8.50 -9.12 -8.12
C LEU A 77 9.49 -9.11 -6.94
N ALA A 78 9.87 -10.27 -6.40
CA ALA A 78 10.78 -10.35 -5.24
C ALA A 78 12.15 -9.69 -5.51
N LEU A 79 12.56 -9.60 -6.77
CA LEU A 79 13.83 -8.98 -7.18
C LEU A 79 13.80 -7.45 -7.24
N GLN A 80 12.63 -6.80 -7.17
CA GLN A 80 12.49 -5.36 -7.40
C GLN A 80 12.30 -4.52 -6.12
N MET A 81 12.10 -5.12 -4.95
CA MET A 81 11.85 -4.38 -3.69
C MET A 81 13.10 -4.02 -2.87
N SER A 82 14.31 -4.40 -3.30
CA SER A 82 15.55 -4.13 -2.56
C SER A 82 16.42 -3.05 -3.22
N THR A 83 15.87 -1.88 -3.52
CA THR A 83 16.70 -0.68 -3.65
C THR A 83 15.99 0.52 -3.04
N ASN A 84 16.62 1.08 -2.00
CA ASN A 84 16.34 2.33 -1.29
C ASN A 84 15.41 2.21 -0.08
N ALA A 85 16.03 1.86 1.06
CA ALA A 85 15.63 2.30 2.39
C ALA A 85 16.63 3.36 2.85
#